data_AF-A0A5C0ZE12-F1
#
_entry.id   AF-A0A5C0ZE12-F1
#
_cell.length_a   1.000
_cell.length_b   1.000
_cell.length_c   1.000
_cell.angle_alpha   90.00
_cell.angle_beta   90.00
_cell.angle_gamma   90.00
#
_symmetry.space_group_name_H-M   'P 1'
#
loop_
_entity.id
_entity.type
_entity.pdbx_description
1 polymer ?
#
loop_
_entity_poly.entity_id
_entity_poly.type
_entity_poly.pdbx_seq_one_letter_code
_entity_poly.pdbx_strand_id
1 'polypeptide(L)'
;MIQNEDVPNSVEIIDGHLDNFFESEEILVLHEKESEVVHGDIYIVKPNDDRNYNILLSCGLSALPMQVPEGFDHLKFAEISILLPPNWNLNYDDFANENNYWPIRALKQLTKYPHLNDTWLGCGHTIPLDDRYPVNHRFTAIILLESITLPESFTYIETDEKDIYFYAAIPLYQEELEFTELGHR
;
A
#
# COMPACT_ATOMS: atom_id res chain seq x y z
N MET A 1 -16.71 11.20 13.41
CA MET A 1 -15.64 12.12 12.98
C MET A 1 -16.09 12.66 11.64
N ILE A 2 -16.01 13.98 11.44
CA ILE A 2 -16.49 14.63 10.22
C ILE A 2 -15.43 14.34 9.16
N GLN A 3 -15.76 13.52 8.15
CA GLN A 3 -14.96 13.42 6.93
C GLN A 3 -14.82 14.83 6.37
N ASN A 4 -13.60 15.27 6.12
CA ASN A 4 -13.37 16.54 5.45
C ASN A 4 -13.69 16.29 3.97
N GLU A 5 -14.91 16.65 3.53
CA GLU A 5 -15.44 16.34 2.17
C GLU A 5 -14.55 16.87 1.02
N ASP A 6 -13.60 17.75 1.32
CA ASP A 6 -12.70 18.39 0.33
C ASP A 6 -11.39 17.64 0.07
N VAL A 7 -11.05 16.57 0.81
CA VAL A 7 -9.79 15.84 0.60
C VAL A 7 -9.97 14.75 -0.48
N PRO A 8 -9.16 14.73 -1.55
CA PRO A 8 -9.20 13.69 -2.57
C PRO A 8 -9.06 12.29 -1.96
N ASN A 9 -9.87 11.35 -2.46
CA ASN A 9 -9.85 9.96 -2.03
C ASN A 9 -10.12 9.00 -3.21
N SER A 10 -9.88 7.72 -2.98
CA SER A 10 -10.15 6.64 -3.94
C SER A 10 -11.12 5.58 -3.40
N VAL A 11 -11.84 5.89 -2.31
CA VAL A 11 -12.62 4.93 -1.52
C VAL A 11 -13.65 4.19 -2.37
N GLU A 12 -14.47 4.91 -3.15
CA GLU A 12 -15.52 4.28 -3.97
C GLU A 12 -14.97 3.28 -5.00
N ILE A 13 -13.85 3.62 -5.65
CA ILE A 13 -13.21 2.76 -6.65
C ILE A 13 -12.59 1.53 -5.99
N ILE A 14 -11.91 1.71 -4.86
CA ILE A 14 -11.25 0.62 -4.14
C ILE A 14 -12.27 -0.31 -3.47
N ASP A 15 -13.31 0.23 -2.84
CA ASP A 15 -14.44 -0.56 -2.28
C ASP A 15 -15.08 -1.43 -3.36
N GLY A 16 -15.50 -0.80 -4.47
CA GLY A 16 -16.16 -1.52 -5.57
C GLY A 16 -15.27 -2.59 -6.20
N HIS A 17 -13.94 -2.38 -6.20
CA HIS A 17 -13.00 -3.40 -6.62
C HIS A 17 -12.92 -4.56 -5.64
N LEU A 18 -12.77 -4.29 -4.35
CA LEU A 18 -12.66 -5.32 -3.31
C LEU A 18 -13.93 -6.20 -3.21
N ASP A 19 -15.10 -5.61 -3.42
CA ASP A 19 -16.39 -6.32 -3.44
C ASP A 19 -16.48 -7.40 -4.54
N ASN A 20 -15.64 -7.33 -5.58
CA ASN A 20 -15.56 -8.38 -6.60
C ASN A 20 -14.76 -9.61 -6.14
N PHE A 21 -14.01 -9.52 -5.06
CA PHE A 21 -13.05 -10.54 -4.62
C PHE A 21 -13.30 -11.09 -3.22
N PHE A 22 -13.88 -10.29 -2.32
CA PHE A 22 -14.03 -10.63 -0.92
C PHE A 22 -15.42 -10.30 -0.41
N GLU A 23 -15.87 -11.05 0.60
CA GLU A 23 -17.10 -10.72 1.32
C GLU A 23 -16.84 -9.54 2.27
N SER A 24 -17.82 -8.66 2.47
CA SER A 24 -17.65 -7.46 3.30
C SER A 24 -17.25 -7.77 4.76
N GLU A 25 -17.55 -8.99 5.26
CA GLU A 25 -17.15 -9.45 6.60
C GLU A 25 -15.67 -9.83 6.72
N GLU A 26 -14.98 -10.08 5.60
CA GLU A 26 -13.54 -10.31 5.54
C GLU A 26 -12.74 -9.02 5.59
N ILE A 27 -13.37 -7.89 5.23
CA ILE A 27 -12.74 -6.60 5.05
C ILE A 27 -12.90 -5.75 6.32
N LEU A 28 -11.78 -5.20 6.79
CA LEU A 28 -11.74 -4.15 7.80
C LEU A 28 -11.07 -2.91 7.21
N VAL A 29 -11.55 -1.72 7.56
CA VAL A 29 -10.95 -0.46 7.11
C VAL A 29 -10.37 0.28 8.31
N LEU A 30 -9.09 0.62 8.22
CA LEU A 30 -8.44 1.54 9.14
C LEU A 30 -8.51 2.95 8.58
N HIS A 31 -9.52 3.69 9.02
CA HIS A 31 -9.71 5.06 8.57
C HIS A 31 -8.61 5.99 9.07
N GLU A 32 -8.10 6.81 8.16
CA GLU A 32 -7.24 7.92 8.53
C GLU A 32 -8.03 8.99 9.29
N LYS A 33 -7.48 9.43 10.42
CA LYS A 33 -8.15 10.42 11.28
C LYS A 33 -7.98 11.85 10.77
N GLU A 34 -6.80 12.15 10.22
CA GLU A 34 -6.42 13.48 9.77
C GLU A 34 -5.63 13.34 8.47
N SER A 35 -6.13 14.00 7.42
CA SER A 35 -5.58 13.95 6.07
C SER A 35 -5.34 15.37 5.59
N GLU A 36 -4.09 15.69 5.20
CA GLU A 36 -3.73 17.01 4.67
C GLU A 36 -3.64 17.03 3.14
N VAL A 37 -3.35 15.88 2.51
CA VAL A 37 -3.04 15.80 1.07
C VAL A 37 -3.99 14.86 0.35
N VAL A 38 -4.04 13.60 0.78
CA VAL A 38 -4.98 12.57 0.31
C VAL A 38 -5.53 11.83 1.53
N HIS A 39 -6.76 11.32 1.42
CA HIS A 39 -7.33 10.47 2.45
C HIS A 39 -6.74 9.06 2.32
N GLY A 40 -5.84 8.70 3.25
CA GLY A 40 -5.04 7.47 3.19
C GLY A 40 -5.55 6.35 4.11
N ASP A 41 -6.64 5.73 3.72
CA ASP A 41 -7.19 4.55 4.41
C ASP A 41 -6.36 3.30 4.13
N ILE A 42 -6.40 2.35 5.07
CA ILE A 42 -5.78 1.02 4.88
C ILE A 42 -6.87 -0.04 5.00
N TYR A 43 -7.08 -0.76 3.91
CA TYR A 43 -7.91 -1.94 3.87
C TYR A 43 -7.14 -3.14 4.40
N ILE A 44 -7.81 -3.94 5.22
CA ILE A 44 -7.30 -5.18 5.78
C ILE A 44 -8.27 -6.28 5.39
N VAL A 45 -7.82 -7.20 4.55
CA VAL A 45 -8.55 -8.42 4.22
C VAL A 45 -7.97 -9.55 5.05
N LYS A 46 -8.80 -10.13 5.93
CA LYS A 46 -8.40 -11.23 6.83
C LYS A 46 -8.06 -12.50 6.06
N PRO A 47 -7.23 -13.41 6.59
CA PRO A 47 -7.08 -14.74 6.01
C PRO A 47 -8.39 -15.52 6.09
N ASN A 48 -8.53 -16.50 5.20
CA ASN A 48 -9.59 -17.50 5.23
C ASN A 48 -9.00 -18.90 4.93
N ASP A 49 -9.84 -19.92 4.85
CA ASP A 49 -9.38 -21.31 4.67
C ASP A 49 -8.62 -21.54 3.34
N ASP A 50 -8.92 -20.76 2.29
CA ASP A 50 -8.28 -20.84 0.98
C ASP A 50 -7.07 -19.89 0.84
N ARG A 51 -7.04 -18.81 1.63
CA ARG A 51 -6.02 -17.75 1.63
C ARG A 51 -5.41 -17.58 3.02
N ASN A 52 -4.25 -18.22 3.24
CA ASN A 52 -3.58 -18.22 4.54
C ASN A 52 -2.65 -17.00 4.78
N TYR A 53 -3.11 -15.79 4.45
CA TYR A 53 -2.39 -14.53 4.70
C TYR A 53 -3.38 -13.36 4.80
N ASN A 54 -2.99 -12.31 5.54
CA ASN A 54 -3.68 -11.02 5.52
C ASN A 54 -3.23 -10.22 4.29
N ILE A 55 -4.15 -9.46 3.69
CA ILE A 55 -3.83 -8.45 2.69
C ILE A 55 -4.02 -7.09 3.35
N LEU A 56 -2.97 -6.28 3.42
CA LEU A 56 -3.10 -4.86 3.67
C LEU A 56 -3.01 -4.14 2.34
N LEU A 57 -3.92 -3.21 2.07
CA LEU A 57 -3.98 -2.46 0.83
C LEU A 57 -4.17 -0.97 1.14
N SER A 58 -3.37 -0.11 0.53
CA SER A 58 -3.60 1.32 0.61
C SER A 58 -4.85 1.72 -0.17
N CYS A 59 -5.53 2.75 0.32
CA CYS A 59 -6.55 3.47 -0.40
C CYS A 59 -6.28 4.95 -0.21
N GLY A 60 -5.76 5.59 -1.25
CA GLY A 60 -5.53 7.04 -1.26
C GLY A 60 -4.37 7.43 -2.16
N LEU A 61 -3.47 6.50 -2.50
CA LEU A 61 -2.34 6.79 -3.39
C LEU A 61 -2.84 7.10 -4.81
N SER A 62 -3.93 6.46 -5.21
CA SER A 62 -4.59 6.71 -6.49
C SER A 62 -5.56 7.89 -6.45
N ALA A 63 -5.71 8.59 -5.32
CA ALA A 63 -6.64 9.73 -5.20
C ALA A 63 -6.21 10.95 -6.02
N LEU A 64 -4.89 11.12 -6.22
CA LEU A 64 -4.30 12.17 -7.05
C LEU A 64 -3.28 11.54 -8.01
N PRO A 65 -3.05 12.13 -9.19
CA PRO A 65 -2.00 11.66 -10.08
C PRO A 65 -0.62 11.90 -9.46
N MET A 66 0.24 10.90 -9.52
CA MET A 66 1.67 11.02 -9.22
C MET A 66 2.40 11.78 -10.34
N GLN A 67 3.56 12.34 -10.00
CA GLN A 67 4.40 13.07 -10.96
C GLN A 67 5.31 12.10 -11.73
N VAL A 68 4.80 11.57 -12.84
CA VAL A 68 5.53 10.63 -13.71
C VAL A 68 6.32 11.37 -14.82
N PRO A 69 7.38 10.74 -15.38
CA PRO A 69 8.07 11.27 -16.56
C PRO A 69 7.20 11.27 -17.81
N GLU A 70 7.57 12.07 -18.81
CA GLU A 70 6.89 12.11 -20.11
C GLU A 70 6.87 10.71 -20.76
N GLY A 71 5.71 10.30 -21.26
CA GLY A 71 5.49 8.97 -21.86
C GLY A 71 5.04 7.89 -20.89
N PHE A 72 4.96 8.17 -19.58
CA PHE A 72 4.55 7.23 -18.53
C PHE A 72 3.20 7.58 -17.90
N ASP A 73 2.32 8.26 -18.63
CA ASP A 73 1.01 8.74 -18.12
C ASP A 73 0.12 7.62 -17.55
N HIS A 74 0.29 6.38 -18.03
CA HIS A 74 -0.40 5.19 -17.52
C HIS A 74 0.01 4.81 -16.09
N LEU A 75 1.14 5.31 -15.58
CA LEU A 75 1.65 5.01 -14.22
C LEU A 75 1.27 6.08 -13.19
N LYS A 76 0.35 7.00 -13.52
CA LYS A 76 -0.03 8.12 -12.64
C LYS A 76 -0.76 7.69 -11.39
N PHE A 77 -1.42 6.54 -11.40
CA PHE A 77 -2.21 6.09 -10.26
C PHE A 77 -1.82 4.66 -9.89
N ALA A 78 -1.65 4.46 -8.59
CA ALA A 78 -1.31 3.18 -8.03
C ALA A 78 -1.94 3.01 -6.65
N GLU A 79 -2.03 1.77 -6.19
CA GLU A 79 -2.15 1.43 -4.78
C GLU A 79 -1.05 0.42 -4.43
N ILE A 80 -0.79 0.24 -3.14
CA ILE A 80 0.27 -0.63 -2.65
C ILE A 80 -0.32 -1.63 -1.68
N SER A 81 0.00 -2.90 -1.90
CA SER A 81 -0.39 -4.00 -1.04
C SER A 81 0.81 -4.60 -0.31
N ILE A 82 0.60 -5.09 0.91
CA ILE A 82 1.57 -5.92 1.63
C ILE A 82 0.85 -7.15 2.18
N LEU A 83 1.44 -8.32 1.95
CA LEU A 83 0.91 -9.58 2.45
C LEU A 83 1.58 -9.93 3.77
N LEU A 84 0.77 -10.18 4.80
CA LEU A 84 1.26 -10.49 6.14
C LEU A 84 0.87 -11.91 6.55
N PRO A 85 1.64 -12.57 7.43
CA PRO A 85 1.27 -13.84 8.02
C PRO A 85 -0.17 -13.85 8.58
N PRO A 86 -0.87 -14.99 8.55
CA PRO A 86 -2.26 -15.09 8.97
C PRO A 86 -2.46 -14.77 10.46
N ASN A 87 -1.43 -15.00 11.28
CA ASN A 87 -1.39 -14.73 12.71
C ASN A 87 -0.84 -13.34 13.06
N TRP A 88 -0.66 -12.44 12.09
CA TRP A 88 -0.23 -11.07 12.35
C TRP A 88 -1.28 -10.36 13.20
N ASN A 89 -0.84 -9.62 14.21
CA ASN A 89 -1.76 -8.94 15.11
C ASN A 89 -2.23 -7.62 14.50
N LEU A 90 -3.47 -7.62 14.00
CA LEU A 90 -4.11 -6.48 13.32
C LEU A 90 -5.26 -5.86 14.14
N ASN A 91 -5.35 -6.18 15.43
CA ASN A 91 -6.34 -5.55 16.30
C ASN A 91 -5.92 -4.11 16.63
N TYR A 92 -6.89 -3.20 16.61
CA TYR A 92 -6.63 -1.78 16.87
C TYR A 92 -5.94 -1.53 18.22
N ASP A 93 -6.35 -2.28 19.27
CA ASP A 93 -5.78 -2.16 20.62
C ASP A 93 -4.30 -2.56 20.69
N ASP A 94 -3.81 -3.33 19.71
CA ASP A 94 -2.45 -3.84 19.65
C ASP A 94 -1.51 -3.00 18.78
N PHE A 95 -2.01 -1.91 18.17
CA PHE A 95 -1.21 -1.01 17.34
C PHE A 95 -0.27 -0.09 18.12
N ALA A 96 -0.37 -0.05 19.45
CA ALA A 96 0.66 0.57 20.29
C ALA A 96 2.01 -0.17 20.19
N ASN A 97 2.01 -1.43 19.76
CA ASN A 97 3.23 -2.21 19.54
C ASN A 97 3.71 -2.04 18.09
N GLU A 98 4.88 -1.44 17.91
CA GLU A 98 5.41 -1.15 16.59
C GLU A 98 5.76 -2.38 15.75
N ASN A 99 5.99 -3.53 16.41
CA ASN A 99 6.15 -4.80 15.70
C ASN A 99 4.91 -5.18 14.89
N ASN A 100 3.73 -4.72 15.31
CA ASN A 100 2.47 -4.97 14.61
C ASN A 100 2.15 -3.85 13.62
N TYR A 101 2.44 -2.61 13.98
CA TYR A 101 1.97 -1.41 13.27
C TYR A 101 2.88 -0.94 12.13
N TRP A 102 4.14 -1.36 12.09
CA TRP A 102 5.07 -0.90 11.04
C TRP A 102 4.60 -1.11 9.59
N PRO A 103 3.91 -2.21 9.20
CA PRO A 103 3.44 -2.36 7.83
C PRO A 103 2.38 -1.30 7.48
N ILE A 104 1.49 -1.01 8.43
CA ILE A 104 0.43 -0.01 8.28
C ILE A 104 1.07 1.38 8.16
N ARG A 105 2.05 1.71 9.00
CA ARG A 105 2.79 2.97 8.89
C ARG A 105 3.51 3.08 7.55
N ALA A 106 4.17 2.02 7.09
CA ALA A 106 4.87 2.02 5.82
C ALA A 106 3.91 2.31 4.64
N LEU A 107 2.75 1.65 4.59
CA LEU A 107 1.74 1.94 3.57
C LEU A 107 1.22 3.38 3.64
N LYS A 108 0.95 3.90 4.85
CA LYS A 108 0.53 5.31 5.02
C LYS A 108 1.59 6.29 4.54
N GLN A 109 2.86 6.00 4.77
CA GLN A 109 3.98 6.81 4.28
C GLN A 109 4.07 6.76 2.75
N LEU A 110 4.03 5.55 2.17
CA LEU A 110 4.08 5.36 0.72
C LEU A 110 2.88 6.03 0.02
N THR A 111 1.70 6.00 0.61
CA THR A 111 0.48 6.65 0.09
C THR A 111 0.66 8.16 -0.10
N LYS A 112 1.38 8.81 0.81
CA LYS A 112 1.59 10.27 0.76
C LYS A 112 2.89 10.67 0.07
N TYR A 113 3.85 9.75 -0.02
CA TYR A 113 5.22 10.04 -0.44
C TYR A 113 5.30 10.71 -1.82
N PRO A 114 4.61 10.26 -2.87
CA PRO A 114 4.64 10.90 -4.20
C PRO A 114 4.18 12.35 -4.18
N HIS A 115 3.10 12.64 -3.46
CA HIS A 115 2.47 13.96 -3.43
C HIS A 115 3.25 14.96 -2.57
N LEU A 116 3.98 14.49 -1.56
CA LEU A 116 4.83 15.34 -0.71
C LEU A 116 6.19 15.65 -1.34
N ASN A 117 6.61 14.89 -2.34
CA ASN A 117 7.97 14.97 -2.92
C ASN A 117 7.96 15.21 -4.44
N ASP A 118 6.82 15.55 -5.03
CA ASP A 118 6.64 15.74 -6.47
C ASP A 118 7.26 14.59 -7.30
N THR A 119 6.95 13.36 -6.92
CA THR A 119 7.53 12.14 -7.49
C THR A 119 6.47 11.06 -7.79
N TRP A 120 6.90 9.84 -8.09
CA TRP A 120 6.04 8.70 -8.40
C TRP A 120 6.62 7.39 -7.83
N LEU A 121 5.75 6.40 -7.65
CA LEU A 121 6.09 5.05 -7.23
C LEU A 121 5.76 4.06 -8.34
N GLY A 122 6.67 3.13 -8.59
CA GLY A 122 6.56 2.15 -9.66
C GLY A 122 7.33 0.88 -9.38
N CYS A 123 7.12 -0.12 -10.25
CA CYS A 123 7.84 -1.39 -10.19
C CYS A 123 9.36 -1.18 -10.23
N GLY A 124 10.07 -1.87 -9.34
CA GLY A 124 11.52 -1.78 -9.15
C GLY A 124 11.97 -0.65 -8.22
N HIS A 125 11.11 0.29 -7.82
CA HIS A 125 11.50 1.35 -6.89
C HIS A 125 11.75 0.78 -5.49
N THR A 126 12.84 1.23 -4.86
CA THR A 126 13.19 0.93 -3.48
C THR A 126 13.02 2.16 -2.59
N ILE A 127 12.33 2.01 -1.47
CA ILE A 127 12.01 3.09 -0.54
C ILE A 127 12.53 2.70 0.85
N PRO A 128 13.38 3.51 1.50
CA PRO A 128 13.83 3.25 2.86
C PRO A 128 12.65 3.18 3.84
N LEU A 129 12.73 2.24 4.79
CA LEU A 129 11.79 2.16 5.90
C LEU A 129 12.11 3.25 6.94
N ASP A 130 11.09 3.77 7.60
CA ASP A 130 11.23 4.71 8.71
C ASP A 130 11.81 4.00 9.95
N ASP A 131 13.05 4.33 10.28
CA ASP A 131 13.82 3.73 11.38
C ASP A 131 13.64 4.45 12.73
N ARG A 132 12.81 5.51 12.78
CA ARG A 132 12.55 6.26 14.03
C ARG A 132 11.78 5.45 15.08
N TYR A 133 11.11 4.37 14.66
CA TYR A 133 10.30 3.51 15.52
C TYR A 133 10.96 2.14 15.68
N PRO A 134 11.36 1.73 16.89
CA PRO A 134 12.05 0.47 17.10
C PRO A 134 11.11 -0.72 16.84
N VAL A 135 11.59 -1.67 16.03
CA VAL A 135 10.89 -2.87 15.59
C VAL A 135 11.85 -4.08 15.66
N ASN A 136 11.30 -5.28 15.84
CA ASN A 136 12.02 -6.55 15.97
C ASN A 136 12.17 -7.24 14.61
N HIS A 137 12.55 -6.47 13.60
CA HIS A 137 12.98 -6.98 12.30
C HIS A 137 14.24 -6.24 11.85
N ARG A 138 14.91 -6.76 10.83
CA ARG A 138 16.13 -6.15 10.26
C ARG A 138 15.91 -5.58 8.85
N PHE A 139 14.65 -5.48 8.40
CA PHE A 139 14.34 -4.83 7.14
C PHE A 139 14.75 -3.35 7.18
N THR A 140 15.35 -2.88 6.09
CA THR A 140 15.86 -1.50 5.93
C THR A 140 15.13 -0.74 4.84
N ALA A 141 14.52 -1.43 3.88
CA ALA A 141 13.78 -0.82 2.77
C ALA A 141 12.58 -1.68 2.36
N ILE A 142 11.75 -1.12 1.49
CA ILE A 142 10.72 -1.82 0.72
C ILE A 142 11.08 -1.69 -0.76
N ILE A 143 10.99 -2.79 -1.51
CA ILE A 143 10.92 -2.75 -2.97
C ILE A 143 9.46 -2.92 -3.42
N LEU A 144 9.06 -2.17 -4.44
CA LEU A 144 7.77 -2.30 -5.09
C LEU A 144 7.91 -3.19 -6.32
N LEU A 145 7.15 -4.29 -6.38
CA LEU A 145 7.14 -5.21 -7.51
C LEU A 145 5.71 -5.52 -7.95
N GLU A 146 5.56 -6.12 -9.12
CA GLU A 146 4.31 -6.79 -9.50
C GLU A 146 4.04 -7.96 -8.54
N SER A 147 2.77 -8.20 -8.22
CA SER A 147 2.41 -9.32 -7.36
C SER A 147 2.53 -10.65 -8.11
N ILE A 148 3.20 -11.63 -7.48
CA ILE A 148 3.20 -13.02 -7.94
C ILE A 148 2.14 -13.87 -7.23
N THR A 149 1.51 -13.31 -6.19
CA THR A 149 0.56 -14.02 -5.32
C THR A 149 -0.88 -13.59 -5.59
N LEU A 150 -1.10 -12.29 -5.78
CA LEU A 150 -2.40 -11.74 -6.13
C LEU A 150 -2.57 -11.79 -7.66
N PRO A 151 -3.73 -12.20 -8.19
CA PRO A 151 -3.93 -12.31 -9.62
C PRO A 151 -3.97 -10.93 -10.30
N GLU A 152 -3.62 -10.88 -11.58
CA GLU A 152 -3.64 -9.65 -12.38
C GLU A 152 -5.01 -8.93 -12.33
N SER A 153 -6.10 -9.71 -12.36
CA SER A 153 -7.47 -9.18 -12.23
C SER A 153 -7.71 -8.45 -10.91
N PHE A 154 -6.95 -8.77 -9.86
CA PHE A 154 -6.99 -8.06 -8.59
C PHE A 154 -6.03 -6.88 -8.57
N THR A 155 -4.89 -6.97 -9.24
CA THR A 155 -3.83 -5.94 -9.15
C THR A 155 -3.94 -4.84 -10.20
N TYR A 156 -5.08 -4.74 -10.87
CA TYR A 156 -5.34 -3.73 -11.89
C TYR A 156 -6.81 -3.34 -11.88
N ILE A 157 -7.07 -2.03 -11.95
CA ILE A 157 -8.40 -1.45 -12.14
C ILE A 157 -8.34 -0.54 -13.37
N GLU A 158 -9.24 -0.78 -14.31
CA GLU A 158 -9.51 0.10 -15.44
C GLU A 158 -10.84 0.84 -15.20
N THR A 159 -10.83 2.15 -15.34
CA THR A 159 -12.03 3.00 -15.28
C THR A 159 -12.04 3.97 -16.46
N ASP A 160 -13.17 4.62 -16.73
CA ASP A 160 -13.24 5.68 -17.76
C ASP A 160 -12.32 6.88 -17.46
N GLU A 161 -11.88 7.05 -16.21
CA GLU A 161 -11.11 8.19 -15.74
C GLU A 161 -9.60 7.90 -15.60
N LYS A 162 -9.24 6.68 -15.19
CA LYS A 162 -7.87 6.28 -14.87
C LYS A 162 -7.66 4.76 -14.82
N ASP A 163 -6.40 4.39 -15.04
CA ASP A 163 -5.83 3.07 -14.75
C ASP A 163 -5.14 3.08 -13.39
N ILE A 164 -5.40 2.08 -12.54
CA ILE A 164 -4.77 1.95 -11.23
C ILE A 164 -4.03 0.62 -11.13
N TYR A 165 -2.72 0.68 -10.93
CA TYR A 165 -1.86 -0.49 -10.72
C TYR A 165 -1.63 -0.77 -9.25
N PHE A 166 -1.65 -2.05 -8.85
CA PHE A 166 -1.37 -2.44 -7.47
C PHE A 166 0.03 -3.04 -7.39
N TYR A 167 0.93 -2.38 -6.65
CA TYR A 167 2.26 -2.92 -6.40
C TYR A 167 2.32 -3.69 -5.08
N ALA A 168 3.07 -4.78 -5.08
CA ALA A 168 3.42 -5.51 -3.87
C ALA A 168 4.63 -4.83 -3.20
N ALA A 169 4.46 -4.41 -1.95
CA ALA A 169 5.54 -3.97 -1.08
C ALA A 169 6.24 -5.18 -0.45
N ILE A 170 7.52 -5.36 -0.78
CA ILE A 170 8.36 -6.44 -0.24
C ILE A 170 9.46 -5.83 0.64
N PRO A 171 9.44 -6.07 1.95
CA PRO A 171 10.50 -5.62 2.85
C PRO A 171 11.84 -6.31 2.52
N LEU A 172 12.91 -5.54 2.47
CA LEU A 172 14.26 -6.00 2.16
C LEU A 172 15.18 -5.85 3.36
N TYR A 173 16.03 -6.86 3.59
CA TYR A 173 17.24 -6.73 4.39
C TYR A 173 18.29 -5.89 3.64
N GLN A 174 19.28 -5.39 4.38
CA GLN A 174 20.36 -4.59 3.81
C GLN A 174 21.11 -5.31 2.69
N GLU A 175 21.39 -6.59 2.88
CA GLU A 175 22.11 -7.42 1.91
C GLU A 175 21.29 -7.64 0.62
N GLU A 176 19.96 -7.69 0.72
CA GLU A 176 19.05 -7.81 -0.44
C GLU A 176 18.98 -6.50 -1.20
N LEU A 177 18.92 -5.36 -0.50
CA LEU A 177 18.96 -4.03 -1.10
C LEU A 177 20.26 -3.82 -1.90
N GLU A 178 21.41 -4.14 -1.32
CA GLU A 178 22.71 -4.05 -2.01
C GLU A 178 22.76 -4.91 -3.28
N PHE A 179 22.14 -6.09 -3.25
CA PHE A 179 22.05 -6.96 -4.42
C PHE A 179 21.19 -6.34 -5.53
N THR A 180 20.06 -5.70 -5.19
CA THR A 180 19.22 -5.01 -6.19
C THR A 180 19.97 -3.86 -6.87
N GLU A 181 20.70 -3.04 -6.12
CA GLU A 181 21.46 -1.91 -6.67
C GLU A 181 22.63 -2.35 -7.58
N LEU A 182 23.24 -3.51 -7.31
CA LEU A 182 24.29 -4.09 -8.16
C LEU A 182 23.75 -4.54 -9.53
N GLY A 183 22.47 -4.92 -9.63
CA GLY A 183 21.83 -5.28 -10.90
C GLY A 183 21.47 -4.10 -11.79
N HIS A 184 21.51 -2.88 -11.26
CA HIS A 184 21.20 -1.63 -11.98
C HIS A 184 22.45 -0.82 -12.39
N ARG A 185 23.66 -1.32 -12.12
CA ARG A 185 24.94 -0.74 -12.58
C ARG A 185 25.51 -1.49 -13.78
#